data_AF-A0A9Q0ZXB6-F1
#
_entry.id   AF-A0A9Q0ZXB6-F1
#
_cell.length_a   1.000
_cell.length_b   1.000
_cell.length_c   1.000
_cell.angle_alpha   90.00
_cell.angle_beta   90.00
_cell.angle_gamma   90.00
#
_symmetry.space_group_name_H-M   'P 1'
#
loop_
_entity.id
_entity.type
_entity.pdbx_description
1 polymer ?
#
loop_
_entity_poly.entity_id
_entity_poly.type
_entity_poly.pdbx_seq_one_letter_code
_entity_poly.pdbx_strand_id
1 'polypeptide(L)' 'MFLKEENHQWEEKEWMGWNYALHLFDFESEKGVFLIWGLTASILIETASLIYQQSPCFQHHLRDFQQLQKALNNHKD' A
#
# COMPACT_ATOMS: atom_id res chain seq x y z
N MET A 1 -5.40 -6.45 -11.06
CA MET A 1 -5.96 -6.27 -9.71
C MET A 1 -4.94 -5.58 -8.81
N PHE A 2 -3.93 -6.25 -8.24
CA PHE A 2 -3.00 -5.57 -7.31
C PHE A 2 -1.61 -5.24 -7.86
N LEU A 3 -1.22 -5.83 -8.99
CA LEU A 3 0.03 -5.49 -9.71
C LEU A 3 -0.21 -4.64 -10.96
N LYS A 4 -1.48 -4.37 -11.30
CA LYS A 4 -1.89 -3.58 -12.47
C LYS A 4 -2.46 -2.24 -11.99
N GLU A 5 -2.40 -1.23 -12.84
CA GLU A 5 -2.98 0.10 -12.60
C GLU A 5 -4.51 0.15 -12.71
N GLU A 6 -5.14 -0.86 -13.31
CA GLU A 6 -6.60 -0.94 -13.39
C GLU A 6 -7.22 -0.93 -11.99
N ASN A 7 -8.10 0.04 -11.74
CA ASN A 7 -8.77 0.28 -10.46
C ASN A 7 -7.80 0.55 -9.28
N HIS A 8 -6.59 1.03 -9.58
CA HIS A 8 -5.58 1.42 -8.60
C HIS A 8 -5.41 2.93 -8.56
N GLN A 9 -5.48 3.50 -7.37
CA GLN A 9 -5.10 4.88 -7.09
C GLN A 9 -4.07 4.88 -5.95
N TRP A 10 -3.25 5.93 -5.88
CA TRP A 10 -2.37 6.11 -4.74
C TRP A 10 -2.27 7.57 -4.36
N GLU A 11 -2.08 7.78 -3.06
CA GLU A 11 -1.86 9.10 -2.46
C GLU A 11 -0.59 9.04 -1.63
N GLU A 12 0.24 10.07 -1.69
CA GLU A 12 1.30 10.26 -0.71
C GLU A 12 0.69 10.84 0.57
N LYS A 13 0.97 10.22 1.72
CA LYS A 13 0.55 10.70 3.03
C LYS A 13 1.73 10.81 3.97
N GLU A 14 1.73 11.86 4.76
CA GLU A 14 2.62 12.00 5.90
C GLU A 14 1.92 11.54 7.17
N TRP A 15 2.56 10.68 7.93
CA TRP A 15 2.15 10.34 9.29
C TRP A 15 3.33 10.49 10.24
N MET A 16 3.26 11.46 11.16
CA MET A 16 4.29 11.70 12.18
C MET A 16 5.71 11.87 11.59
N GLY A 17 5.84 12.61 10.48
CA GLY A 17 7.10 12.79 9.75
C GLY A 17 7.55 11.59 8.90
N TRP A 18 6.73 10.54 8.80
CA TRP A 18 6.95 9.42 7.89
C TRP A 18 6.05 9.54 6.66
N ASN A 19 6.65 9.72 5.48
CA ASN A 19 5.94 9.70 4.21
C ASN A 19 5.75 8.26 3.74
N TYR A 20 4.51 7.91 3.39
CA TYR A 20 4.17 6.61 2.85
C TYR A 20 3.14 6.73 1.73
N ALA A 21 3.22 5.82 0.76
CA ALA A 21 2.20 5.70 -0.26
C ALA A 21 1.01 4.90 0.28
N LEU A 22 -0.15 5.52 0.28
CA LEU A 22 -1.41 4.85 0.52
C LEU A 22 -1.95 4.34 -0.82
N HIS A 23 -1.99 3.02 -0.98
CA HIS A 23 -2.61 2.40 -2.14
C HIS A 23 -4.10 2.18 -1.90
N LEU A 24 -4.93 2.51 -2.89
CA LEU A 24 -6.37 2.35 -2.90
C LEU A 24 -6.76 1.50 -4.12
N PHE A 25 -7.52 0.44 -3.90
CA PHE A 25 -8.02 -0.43 -4.96
C PHE A 25 -9.53 -0.60 -4.87
N ASP A 26 -10.22 -0.37 -5.97
CA ASP A 26 -11.63 -0.70 -6.10
C ASP A 26 -11.78 -2.16 -6.54
N PHE A 27 -12.30 -2.97 -5.64
CA PHE A 27 -12.56 -4.39 -5.88
C PHE A 27 -14.03 -4.62 -6.20
N GLU A 28 -14.30 -4.91 -7.47
CA GLU A 28 -15.65 -5.26 -7.93
C GLU A 28 -15.97 -6.73 -7.60
N SER A 29 -17.15 -6.95 -7.01
CA SER A 29 -17.67 -8.28 -6.72
C SER A 29 -19.17 -8.34 -7.00
N GLU A 30 -19.75 -9.54 -6.97
CA GLU A 30 -21.20 -9.74 -7.09
C GLU A 30 -22.02 -8.96 -6.05
N LYS A 31 -21.41 -8.62 -4.91
CA LYS A 31 -22.05 -7.87 -3.82
C LYS A 31 -21.85 -6.35 -3.91
N GLY A 32 -21.17 -5.88 -4.95
CA GLY A 32 -20.81 -4.48 -5.13
C GLY A 32 -19.30 -4.23 -5.07
N VAL A 33 -18.94 -2.95 -5.02
CA VAL A 33 -17.55 -2.46 -5.03
C VAL A 33 -17.05 -2.26 -3.60
N PHE A 34 -15.86 -2.79 -3.31
CA PHE A 34 -15.20 -2.68 -2.02
C PHE A 34 -13.88 -1.94 -2.16
N LEU A 35 -13.64 -0.96 -1.27
CA LEU A 35 -12.37 -0.25 -1.21
C LEU A 35 -11.34 -1.04 -0.38
N ILE A 36 -10.26 -1.46 -1.01
CA ILE A 36 -9.10 -2.08 -0.36
C ILE A 36 -7.99 -1.04 -0.25
N TRP A 37 -7.54 -0.76 0.98
CA TRP A 37 -6.57 0.31 1.21
C TRP A 37 -5.66 0.04 2.42
N GLY A 38 -4.65 0.89 2.61
CA GLY A 38 -3.78 0.85 3.78
C GLY A 38 -2.92 -0.42 3.86
N LEU A 39 -2.78 -0.97 5.07
CA LEU A 39 -1.96 -2.16 5.33
C LEU A 39 -2.40 -3.37 4.50
N THR A 40 -3.71 -3.57 4.32
CA THR A 40 -4.25 -4.69 3.54
C THR A 40 -3.80 -4.60 2.08
N ALA A 41 -3.92 -3.43 1.45
CA ALA A 41 -3.47 -3.22 0.08
C ALA A 41 -1.97 -3.53 -0.08
N SER A 42 -1.16 -3.04 0.85
CA SER A 42 0.28 -3.31 0.80
C SER A 42 0.64 -4.79 0.95
N ILE A 43 -0.04 -5.55 1.82
CA ILE A 43 0.19 -7.00 1.95
C ILE A 43 -0.17 -7.71 0.64
N LEU A 44 -1.26 -7.33 0.00
CA LEU A 44 -1.72 -7.92 -1.26
C LEU A 44 -0.75 -7.64 -2.41
N ILE A 45 -0.19 -6.44 -2.49
CA ILE A 45 0.84 -6.08 -3.47
C ILE A 45 2.08 -6.97 -3.30
N GLU A 46 2.62 -7.04 -2.08
CA GLU A 46 3.82 -7.84 -1.76
C GLU A 46 3.59 -9.34 -2.03
N THR A 47 2.44 -9.86 -1.59
CA THR A 47 2.08 -11.28 -1.77
C THR A 47 1.92 -11.62 -3.25
N ALA A 48 1.23 -10.76 -4.02
CA ALA A 48 1.07 -10.96 -5.46
C ALA A 48 2.43 -10.87 -6.18
N SER A 49 3.27 -9.91 -5.80
CA SER A 49 4.59 -9.76 -6.42
C SER A 49 5.47 -11.00 -6.19
N LEU A 50 5.44 -11.55 -4.98
CA LEU A 50 6.18 -12.75 -4.62
C LEU A 50 5.65 -14.01 -5.32
N ILE A 51 4.33 -14.23 -5.33
CA ILE A 51 3.72 -15.43 -5.92
C ILE A 51 3.85 -15.43 -7.45
N TYR A 52 3.58 -14.29 -8.10
CA TYR A 52 3.63 -14.19 -9.55
C TYR A 52 5.04 -13.88 -10.08
N GLN A 53 6.02 -13.65 -9.20
CA GLN A 53 7.38 -13.21 -9.54
C GLN A 53 7.36 -12.01 -10.50
N GLN A 54 6.39 -11.12 -10.31
CA GLN A 54 6.12 -9.98 -11.16
C GLN A 54 6.16 -8.70 -10.33
N SER A 55 6.90 -7.70 -10.79
CA SER A 55 6.87 -6.39 -10.17
C SER A 55 5.55 -5.67 -10.46
N PRO A 56 4.99 -4.91 -9.50
CA PRO A 56 3.83 -4.08 -9.78
C PRO A 56 4.14 -3.08 -10.90
N CYS A 57 3.16 -2.78 -11.74
CA CYS A 57 3.27 -1.83 -12.85
C CYS A 57 3.39 -0.37 -12.39
N PHE A 58 3.13 -0.10 -11.12
CA PHE A 58 3.30 1.20 -10.47
C PHE A 58 4.55 1.22 -9.60
N GLN A 59 5.04 2.41 -9.30
CA GLN A 59 6.23 2.61 -8.48
C GLN A 59 6.04 1.95 -7.11
N HIS A 60 6.84 0.91 -6.85
CA HIS A 60 6.77 0.16 -5.61
C HIS A 60 7.33 1.03 -4.48
N HIS A 61 6.44 1.72 -3.77
CA HIS A 61 6.77 2.43 -2.55
C HIS A 61 6.94 1.40 -1.43
N LEU A 62 8.12 0.78 -1.40
CA LEU A 62 8.52 -0.05 -0.27
C LEU A 62 8.37 0.79 0.99
N ARG A 63 7.51 0.32 1.90
CA ARG A 63 7.32 1.00 3.19
C ARG A 63 8.65 0.93 3.93
N ASP A 64 9.23 2.09 4.18
CA ASP A 64 10.41 2.20 5.03
C ASP A 64 9.97 1.98 6.49
N PHE A 65 9.97 0.71 6.90
CA PHE A 65 9.64 0.32 8.26
C PHE A 65 10.61 0.90 9.29
N GLN A 66 11.84 1.28 8.88
CA GLN A 66 12.78 1.95 9.79
C GLN A 66 12.33 3.39 10.05
N GLN A 67 11.84 4.11 9.04
CA GLN A 67 11.25 5.43 9.25
C GLN A 67 9.94 5.35 10.05
N LEU A 68 9.08 4.35 9.79
CA LEU A 68 7.90 4.11 10.61
C LEU A 68 8.28 3.89 12.09
N GLN A 69 9.30 3.06 12.35
CA GLN A 69 9.78 2.80 13.71
C GLN A 69 10.34 4.08 14.37
N LYS A 70 11.09 4.90 13.62
CA LYS A 70 11.59 6.19 14.12
C LYS A 70 10.44 7.14 14.47
N ALA A 71 9.45 7.27 13.59
CA ALA A 71 8.27 8.10 13.82
C ALA A 71 7.49 7.65 15.07
N LEU A 72 7.31 6.33 15.26
CA LEU A 72 6.68 5.74 16.45
C LEU A 72 7.45 6.02 17.75
N ASN A 73 8.79 6.01 17.69
CA ASN A 73 9.64 6.19 18.87
C ASN A 73 9.79 7.66 19.26
N ASN A 74 9.87 8.57 18.29
CA ASN A 74 10.02 10.02 18.55
C ASN A 74 8.81 10.64 19.26
N HIS A 75 7.69 9.94 19.31
CA HIS A 75 6.44 10.43 19.90
C HIS A 75 6.12 9.81 21.28
N LYS A 76 7.04 9.02 21.84
CA LYS A 76 6.92 8.44 23.19
C LYS A 76 7.47 9.34 24.31
N ASP A 77 8.08 10.46 23.97
CA ASP A 77 8.65 11.44 24.90
C ASP A 77 7.76 12.67 25.08
#